data_AF-A0A248KIE1-F1
#
_entry.id   AF-A0A248KIE1-F1
#
_cell.length_a   1.000
_cell.length_b   1.000
_cell.length_c   1.000
_cell.angle_alpha   90.00
_cell.angle_beta   90.00
_cell.angle_gamma   90.00
#
_symmetry.space_group_name_H-M   'P 1'
#
loop_
_entity.id
_entity.type
_entity.pdbx_description
1 polymer ?
#
loop_
_entity_poly.entity_id
_entity_poly.type
_entity_poly.pdbx_seq_one_letter_code
_entity_poly.pdbx_strand_id
1 'polypeptide(L)'
;MSLAFIHGINIMMVINSLSKWFCKTLYRTTHSQQYHHNKNLWPFFKVVRNESGGIDTVYFKNKQINTAVIDKQQRKKPLLIMATGPSINHIDIRFFNESFDYFGVNGAFSMEHIDFKWYTITDRNFVLFRLPLVKALVARDDLTIFCPYTTLETIFSNIEWRNIRCRFKIFEAISGAHVYKFLGAKENLIINDEHFHWLAGAGFSDNIDHGVFDYGTVVYPALQIGCALGYREIYIAGLDMNNFEQPRFYETAENKLGTRLDRDFEQIRHSFYAAQSYCELNNIRVVNLSPESAIDAFPKLSWMETDKQAS
;
A
#
# COMPACT_ATOMS: atom_id res chain seq x y z
N MET A 1 41.81 31.26 14.10
CA MET A 1 40.81 31.27 13.01
C MET A 1 41.08 30.04 12.17
N SER A 2 40.21 29.06 11.96
CA SER A 2 38.77 28.96 12.18
C SER A 2 38.45 27.52 12.61
N LEU A 3 37.61 27.39 13.64
CA LEU A 3 36.84 26.19 13.94
C LEU A 3 35.66 26.07 12.94
N ALA A 4 35.03 24.90 12.99
CA ALA A 4 33.67 24.58 12.54
C ALA A 4 33.52 24.12 11.08
N PHE A 5 33.29 22.81 10.90
CA PHE A 5 32.01 22.28 10.39
C PHE A 5 32.05 20.74 10.50
N ILE A 6 31.92 20.22 11.73
CA ILE A 6 31.45 18.85 11.94
C ILE A 6 29.95 18.96 12.10
N HIS A 7 29.21 18.75 11.01
CA HIS A 7 27.76 18.61 11.07
C HIS A 7 27.44 17.43 11.99
N GLY A 8 26.79 17.75 13.11
CA GLY A 8 26.33 16.79 14.09
C GLY A 8 25.51 15.69 13.43
N ILE A 9 26.01 14.46 13.56
CA ILE A 9 25.15 13.28 13.51
C ILE A 9 24.09 13.50 14.58
N ASN A 10 22.84 13.57 14.15
CA ASN A 10 21.68 13.75 15.00
C ASN A 10 21.55 12.52 15.91
N ILE A 11 22.17 12.56 17.10
CA ILE A 11 22.07 11.53 18.13
C ILE A 11 20.73 11.74 18.84
N MET A 12 19.64 11.34 18.20
CA MET A 12 18.34 11.19 18.85
C MET A 12 17.60 9.97 18.29
N MET A 13 17.82 8.83 18.96
CA MET A 13 17.00 7.60 19.00
C MET A 13 16.34 7.09 17.69
N VAL A 14 17.15 6.86 16.66
CA VAL A 14 16.94 5.74 15.73
C VAL A 14 17.37 4.46 16.48
N ILE A 15 16.58 3.38 16.41
CA ILE A 15 16.88 2.14 17.15
C ILE A 15 18.33 1.71 16.85
N ASN A 16 19.17 1.64 17.89
CA ASN A 16 20.59 1.29 17.75
C ASN A 16 20.69 -0.03 16.94
N SER A 17 21.42 0.00 15.83
CA SER A 17 21.56 -1.13 14.90
C SER A 17 22.04 -2.41 15.60
N LEU A 18 22.88 -2.27 16.62
CA LEU A 18 23.34 -3.35 17.49
C LEU A 18 22.20 -3.96 18.32
N SER A 19 21.34 -3.11 18.90
CA SER A 19 20.17 -3.56 19.65
C SER A 19 19.17 -4.29 18.74
N LYS A 20 18.91 -3.75 17.54
CA LYS A 20 18.06 -4.39 16.52
C LYS A 20 18.60 -5.75 16.09
N TRP A 21 19.91 -5.83 15.85
CA TRP A 21 20.58 -7.08 15.51
C TRP A 21 20.45 -8.11 16.65
N PHE A 22 20.71 -7.69 17.89
CA PHE A 22 20.60 -8.56 19.06
C PHE A 22 19.17 -9.09 19.24
N CYS A 23 18.16 -8.22 19.21
CA CYS A 23 16.75 -8.61 19.33
C CYS A 23 16.35 -9.59 18.22
N LYS A 24 16.76 -9.33 16.97
CA LYS A 24 16.49 -10.22 15.83
C LYS A 24 17.13 -11.60 16.02
N THR A 25 18.36 -11.66 16.51
CA THR A 25 19.06 -12.91 16.78
C THR A 25 18.36 -13.69 17.88
N LEU A 26 18.07 -13.04 19.01
CA LEU A 26 17.34 -13.64 20.12
C LEU A 26 15.95 -14.15 19.70
N TYR A 27 15.23 -13.38 18.89
CA TYR A 27 13.92 -13.79 18.38
C TYR A 27 14.00 -15.06 17.53
N ARG A 28 15.00 -15.14 16.63
CA ARG A 28 15.21 -16.33 15.78
C ARG A 28 15.62 -17.58 16.55
N THR A 29 16.33 -17.42 17.68
CA THR A 29 16.77 -18.56 18.51
C THR A 29 15.67 -19.03 19.47
N THR A 30 14.75 -18.16 19.85
CA THR A 30 13.68 -18.46 20.83
C THR A 30 12.34 -18.82 20.18
N HIS A 31 12.14 -18.53 18.90
CA HIS A 31 10.88 -18.78 18.19
C HIS A 31 11.07 -19.71 16.99
N SER A 32 10.04 -20.50 16.69
CA SER A 32 10.01 -21.36 15.51
C SER A 32 10.00 -20.55 14.21
N GLN A 33 10.33 -21.21 13.09
CA GLN A 33 10.37 -20.56 11.77
C GLN A 33 9.04 -19.90 11.38
N GLN A 34 7.91 -20.39 11.89
CA GLN A 34 6.59 -19.83 11.63
C GLN A 34 6.45 -18.38 12.10
N TYR A 35 7.31 -17.91 13.00
CA TYR A 35 7.29 -16.54 13.52
C TYR A 35 8.36 -15.64 12.91
N HIS A 36 9.31 -16.17 12.13
CA HIS A 36 10.53 -15.42 11.76
C HIS A 36 10.27 -14.19 10.90
N HIS A 37 9.08 -14.02 10.32
CA HIS A 37 8.65 -12.78 9.67
C HIS A 37 8.49 -11.60 10.64
N ASN A 38 8.32 -11.87 11.94
CA ASN A 38 8.14 -10.88 13.00
C ASN A 38 9.44 -10.40 13.66
N LYS A 39 10.60 -10.94 13.28
CA LYS A 39 11.89 -10.71 13.97
C LYS A 39 12.37 -9.26 14.01
N ASN A 40 11.87 -8.38 13.15
CA ASN A 40 12.19 -6.95 13.15
C ASN A 40 11.18 -6.11 13.96
N LEU A 41 10.06 -6.72 14.35
CA LEU A 41 8.94 -6.07 15.03
C LEU A 41 9.09 -6.19 16.55
N TRP A 42 9.48 -7.37 17.03
CA TRP A 42 9.74 -7.61 18.44
C TRP A 42 11.08 -6.98 18.88
N PRO A 43 11.16 -6.37 20.08
CA PRO A 43 10.11 -6.14 21.08
C PRO A 43 9.42 -4.76 20.91
N PHE A 44 9.62 -4.07 19.79
CA PHE A 44 9.22 -2.68 19.60
C PHE A 44 7.72 -2.51 19.41
N PHE A 45 7.07 -3.49 18.78
CA PHE A 45 5.62 -3.49 18.55
C PHE A 45 4.90 -4.42 19.53
N LYS A 46 3.63 -4.08 19.83
CA LYS A 46 2.65 -4.96 20.47
C LYS A 46 1.34 -4.86 19.69
N VAL A 47 0.66 -6.00 19.52
CA VAL A 47 -0.65 -6.10 18.86
C VAL A 47 -1.65 -6.67 19.86
N VAL A 48 -2.79 -6.01 20.00
CA VAL A 48 -4.00 -6.52 20.65
C VAL A 48 -4.94 -6.97 19.53
N ARG A 49 -5.52 -8.15 19.68
CA ARG A 49 -6.45 -8.73 18.71
C ARG A 49 -7.85 -8.77 19.29
N ASN A 50 -8.86 -8.63 18.44
CA ASN A 50 -10.26 -8.81 18.81
C ASN A 50 -10.63 -10.30 18.90
N GLU A 51 -11.90 -10.59 19.23
CA GLU A 51 -12.40 -11.95 19.39
C GLU A 51 -12.32 -12.80 18.11
N SER A 52 -12.39 -12.18 16.93
CA SER A 52 -12.23 -12.86 15.65
C SER A 52 -10.76 -13.03 15.23
N GLY A 53 -9.80 -12.62 16.06
CA GLY A 53 -8.36 -12.72 15.78
C GLY A 53 -7.82 -11.64 14.84
N GLY A 54 -8.64 -10.66 14.45
CA GLY A 54 -8.25 -9.48 13.68
C GLY A 54 -7.41 -8.49 14.49
N ILE A 55 -6.72 -7.57 13.81
CA ILE A 55 -5.91 -6.52 14.46
C ILE A 55 -6.87 -5.47 15.04
N ASP A 56 -6.85 -5.29 16.35
CA ASP A 56 -7.64 -4.27 17.04
C ASP A 56 -6.77 -3.03 17.34
N THR A 57 -5.84 -3.18 18.29
CA THR A 57 -4.99 -2.07 18.73
C THR A 57 -3.52 -2.39 18.54
N VAL A 58 -2.74 -1.43 18.02
CA VAL A 58 -1.30 -1.58 17.82
C VAL A 58 -0.53 -0.54 18.60
N TYR A 59 0.57 -0.96 19.22
CA TYR A 59 1.49 -0.09 19.95
C TYR A 59 2.88 -0.16 19.33
N PHE A 60 3.59 0.96 19.33
CA PHE A 60 5.02 1.05 19.06
C PHE A 60 5.71 1.75 20.23
N LYS A 61 6.71 1.09 20.84
CA LYS A 61 7.43 1.57 22.02
C LYS A 61 6.46 2.09 23.12
N ASN A 62 5.45 1.29 23.43
CA ASN A 62 4.39 1.56 24.42
C ASN A 62 3.46 2.75 24.11
N LYS A 63 3.53 3.34 22.90
CA LYS A 63 2.58 4.35 22.44
C LYS A 63 1.60 3.72 21.47
N GLN A 64 0.31 3.95 21.68
CA GLN A 64 -0.74 3.47 20.80
C GLN A 64 -0.69 4.19 19.46
N ILE A 65 -0.69 3.43 18.36
CA ILE A 65 -0.76 3.95 17.00
C ILE A 65 -2.19 4.39 16.72
N ASN A 66 -2.33 5.57 16.11
CA ASN A 66 -3.60 6.07 15.61
C ASN A 66 -4.11 5.15 14.50
N THR A 67 -5.02 4.25 14.86
CA THR A 67 -5.55 3.21 13.98
C THR A 67 -6.93 3.59 13.48
N ALA A 68 -7.19 3.40 12.18
CA ALA A 68 -8.49 3.67 11.59
C ALA A 68 -9.41 2.44 11.68
N VAL A 69 -10.64 2.65 12.13
CA VAL A 69 -11.73 1.69 11.93
C VAL A 69 -12.34 1.97 10.56
N ILE A 70 -12.50 0.92 9.76
CA ILE A 70 -12.99 1.02 8.38
C ILE A 70 -14.25 0.18 8.27
N ASP A 71 -15.37 0.86 8.04
CA ASP A 71 -16.64 0.21 7.76
C ASP A 71 -16.90 0.19 6.25
N LYS A 72 -17.40 -0.95 5.76
CA LYS A 72 -17.87 -1.11 4.39
C LYS A 72 -19.19 -0.34 4.25
N GLN A 73 -19.08 0.91 3.80
CA GLN A 73 -20.22 1.76 3.49
C GLN A 73 -20.14 2.17 2.02
N GLN A 74 -21.24 2.01 1.28
CA GLN A 74 -21.25 2.39 -0.13
C GLN A 74 -20.89 3.87 -0.30
N ARG A 75 -19.90 4.14 -1.14
CA ARG A 75 -19.41 5.48 -1.43
C ARG A 75 -20.16 6.07 -2.62
N LYS A 76 -20.43 7.38 -2.55
CA LYS A 76 -21.22 8.10 -3.57
C LYS A 76 -20.35 8.58 -4.74
N LYS A 77 -19.15 9.08 -4.46
CA LYS A 77 -18.21 9.53 -5.49
C LYS A 77 -17.47 8.34 -6.10
N PRO A 78 -17.09 8.39 -7.39
CA PRO A 78 -16.12 7.47 -7.94
C PRO A 78 -14.77 7.59 -7.23
N LEU A 79 -14.02 6.49 -7.18
CA LEU A 79 -12.65 6.48 -6.69
C LEU A 79 -11.68 6.64 -7.86
N LEU A 80 -10.68 7.51 -7.73
CA LEU A 80 -9.50 7.50 -8.59
C LEU A 80 -8.32 6.93 -7.80
N ILE A 81 -7.90 5.72 -8.16
CA ILE A 81 -6.65 5.12 -7.71
C ILE A 81 -5.52 5.69 -8.56
N MET A 82 -4.64 6.46 -7.94
CA MET A 82 -3.49 7.04 -8.59
C MET A 82 -2.29 6.13 -8.42
N ALA A 83 -1.94 5.41 -9.49
CA ALA A 83 -0.69 4.70 -9.62
C ALA A 83 0.45 5.68 -9.99
N THR A 84 1.57 5.15 -10.52
CA THR A 84 2.79 5.96 -10.73
C THR A 84 3.43 5.80 -12.10
N GLY A 85 2.78 5.10 -13.03
CA GLY A 85 3.26 4.98 -14.40
C GLY A 85 3.37 6.34 -15.11
N PRO A 86 4.30 6.49 -16.06
CA PRO A 86 4.52 7.76 -16.77
C PRO A 86 3.33 8.24 -17.61
N SER A 87 2.32 7.40 -17.91
CA SER A 87 1.11 7.86 -18.60
C SER A 87 0.35 8.99 -17.88
N ILE A 88 0.56 9.12 -16.56
CA ILE A 88 0.06 10.26 -15.77
C ILE A 88 0.46 11.61 -16.40
N ASN A 89 1.65 11.70 -17.01
CA ASN A 89 2.15 12.93 -17.64
C ASN A 89 1.33 13.37 -18.87
N HIS A 90 0.42 12.54 -19.36
CA HIS A 90 -0.44 12.82 -20.50
C HIS A 90 -1.89 13.14 -20.10
N ILE A 91 -2.18 13.15 -18.79
CA ILE A 91 -3.49 13.53 -18.25
C ILE A 91 -3.48 15.02 -17.95
N ASP A 92 -4.49 15.74 -18.42
CA ASP A 92 -4.64 17.16 -18.09
C ASP A 92 -4.89 17.32 -16.59
N ILE A 93 -4.17 18.25 -15.97
CA ILE A 93 -4.24 18.49 -14.53
C ILE A 93 -5.67 18.79 -14.03
N ARG A 94 -6.52 19.37 -14.89
CA ARG A 94 -7.90 19.73 -14.58
C ARG A 94 -8.82 18.51 -14.47
N PHE A 95 -8.41 17.38 -15.03
CA PHE A 95 -9.10 16.10 -14.84
C PHE A 95 -9.12 15.70 -13.37
N PHE A 96 -8.04 15.99 -12.65
CA PHE A 96 -7.93 15.73 -11.21
C PHE A 96 -8.68 16.82 -10.41
N ASN A 97 -10.01 16.71 -10.39
CA ASN A 97 -10.91 17.63 -9.68
C ASN A 97 -11.71 16.93 -8.56
N GLU A 98 -12.59 17.67 -7.90
CA GLU A 98 -13.37 17.21 -6.74
C GLU A 98 -14.44 16.15 -7.05
N SER A 99 -14.65 15.79 -8.31
CA SER A 99 -15.61 14.74 -8.70
C SER A 99 -15.20 13.35 -8.20
N PHE A 100 -13.92 13.15 -7.89
CA PHE A 100 -13.37 11.89 -7.38
C PHE A 100 -13.03 11.97 -5.89
N ASP A 101 -13.14 10.83 -5.21
CA ASP A 101 -12.31 10.57 -4.03
C ASP A 101 -10.97 9.97 -4.49
N TYR A 102 -9.85 10.38 -3.88
CA TYR A 102 -8.52 9.95 -4.31
C TYR A 102 -7.89 8.91 -3.39
N PHE A 103 -7.31 7.90 -4.03
CA PHE A 103 -6.51 6.85 -3.40
C PHE A 103 -5.11 6.84 -4.02
N GLY A 104 -4.10 7.26 -3.26
CA GLY A 104 -2.71 7.27 -3.76
C GLY A 104 -1.96 5.98 -3.43
N VAL A 105 -1.01 5.61 -4.28
CA VAL A 105 -0.06 4.53 -4.00
C VAL A 105 1.38 5.00 -4.14
N ASN A 106 2.26 4.57 -3.24
CA ASN A 106 3.70 4.87 -3.26
C ASN A 106 4.03 6.34 -3.57
N GLY A 107 4.55 6.65 -4.76
CA GLY A 107 4.97 8.00 -5.14
C GLY A 107 3.87 8.92 -5.66
N ALA A 108 2.61 8.48 -5.69
CA ALA A 108 1.47 9.30 -6.12
C ALA A 108 1.36 10.63 -5.35
N PHE A 109 1.84 10.67 -4.10
CA PHE A 109 1.88 11.86 -3.26
C PHE A 109 2.72 13.01 -3.84
N SER A 110 3.58 12.74 -4.83
CA SER A 110 4.24 13.80 -5.60
C SER A 110 3.27 14.65 -6.42
N MET A 111 2.01 14.22 -6.55
CA MET A 111 0.94 15.02 -7.16
C MET A 111 0.30 15.96 -6.14
N GLU A 112 0.96 17.11 -5.91
CA GLU A 112 0.66 18.02 -4.78
C GLU A 112 -0.74 18.65 -4.78
N HIS A 113 -1.42 18.72 -5.93
CA HIS A 113 -2.75 19.33 -6.06
C HIS A 113 -3.90 18.35 -5.77
N ILE A 114 -3.59 17.08 -5.47
CA ILE A 114 -4.59 16.07 -5.16
C ILE A 114 -4.73 15.93 -3.65
N ASP A 115 -5.96 16.04 -3.17
CA ASP A 115 -6.29 15.74 -1.78
C ASP A 115 -6.60 14.24 -1.62
N PHE A 116 -5.56 13.48 -1.26
CA PHE A 116 -5.69 12.06 -1.00
C PHE A 116 -6.44 11.81 0.30
N LYS A 117 -7.53 11.05 0.22
CA LYS A 117 -8.27 10.54 1.39
C LYS A 117 -7.71 9.20 1.86
N TRP A 118 -7.33 8.38 0.90
CA TRP A 118 -6.81 7.04 1.11
C TRP A 118 -5.41 6.93 0.53
N TYR A 119 -4.58 6.12 1.16
CA TYR A 119 -3.25 5.83 0.65
C TYR A 119 -2.84 4.41 0.97
N THR A 120 -2.08 3.75 0.10
CA THR A 120 -1.44 2.48 0.47
C THR A 120 0.04 2.48 0.17
N ILE A 121 0.81 1.96 1.11
CA ILE A 121 2.26 1.76 0.97
C ILE A 121 2.57 0.34 1.39
N THR A 122 2.99 -0.48 0.43
CA THR A 122 3.39 -1.88 0.68
C THR A 122 4.88 -2.11 0.48
N ASP A 123 5.57 -1.21 -0.24
CA ASP A 123 6.99 -1.33 -0.53
C ASP A 123 7.87 -0.64 0.53
N ARG A 124 8.68 -1.43 1.23
CA ARG A 124 9.65 -0.94 2.22
C ARG A 124 10.80 -0.18 1.58
N ASN A 125 11.21 -0.54 0.37
CA ASN A 125 12.27 0.16 -0.35
C ASN A 125 11.79 1.57 -0.70
N PHE A 126 10.56 1.72 -1.15
CA PHE A 126 9.96 3.04 -1.35
C PHE A 126 10.05 3.90 -0.08
N VAL A 127 9.71 3.37 1.10
CA VAL A 127 9.83 4.12 2.37
C VAL A 127 11.27 4.59 2.64
N LEU A 128 12.25 3.72 2.42
CA LEU A 128 13.66 4.02 2.68
C LEU A 128 14.21 5.04 1.68
N PHE A 129 13.96 4.84 0.38
CA PHE A 129 14.56 5.65 -0.68
C PHE A 129 13.77 6.92 -1.01
N ARG A 130 12.51 7.03 -0.56
CA ARG A 130 11.65 8.23 -0.70
C ARG A 130 11.21 8.78 0.66
N LEU A 131 12.07 8.66 1.66
CA LEU A 131 11.78 9.08 3.04
C LEU A 131 11.23 10.51 3.17
N PRO A 132 11.71 11.53 2.44
CA PRO A 132 11.11 12.88 2.49
C PRO A 132 9.64 12.90 2.08
N LEU A 133 9.28 12.16 1.01
CA LEU A 133 7.91 12.05 0.53
C LEU A 133 7.04 11.32 1.56
N VAL A 134 7.54 10.22 2.14
CA VAL A 134 6.81 9.49 3.19
C VAL A 134 6.64 10.33 4.45
N LYS A 135 7.62 11.16 4.82
CA LYS A 135 7.49 12.12 5.93
C LYS A 135 6.36 13.11 5.71
N ALA A 136 6.27 13.67 4.50
CA ALA A 136 5.19 14.59 4.16
C ALA A 136 3.82 13.89 4.17
N LEU A 137 3.75 12.65 3.66
CA LEU A 137 2.56 11.82 3.65
C LEU A 137 2.05 11.51 5.07
N VAL A 138 2.90 10.98 5.95
CA VAL A 138 2.49 10.61 7.32
C VAL A 138 2.20 11.82 8.20
N ALA A 139 2.61 13.01 7.78
CA ALA A 139 2.32 14.25 8.49
C ALA A 139 0.91 14.78 8.18
N ARG A 140 0.08 14.13 7.36
CA ARG A 140 -1.31 14.54 7.08
C ARG A 140 -2.27 14.01 8.14
N ASP A 141 -3.05 14.89 8.79
CA ASP A 141 -4.00 14.51 9.85
C ASP A 141 -5.28 13.82 9.32
N ASP A 142 -5.68 14.19 8.10
CA ASP A 142 -6.89 13.75 7.39
C ASP A 142 -6.72 12.41 6.67
N LEU A 143 -5.48 12.01 6.39
CA LEU A 143 -5.15 10.83 5.59
C LEU A 143 -5.27 9.52 6.38
N THR A 144 -5.83 8.49 5.73
CA THR A 144 -5.71 7.10 6.20
C THR A 144 -4.76 6.32 5.29
N ILE A 145 -3.68 5.81 5.89
CA ILE A 145 -2.69 4.98 5.23
C ILE A 145 -2.95 3.50 5.54
N PHE A 146 -3.18 2.72 4.49
CA PHE A 146 -3.21 1.27 4.52
C PHE A 146 -1.79 0.74 4.33
N CYS A 147 -1.35 -0.18 5.17
CA CYS A 147 -0.04 -0.81 4.98
C CYS A 147 0.07 -2.17 5.70
N PRO A 148 0.91 -3.08 5.21
CA PRO A 148 1.30 -4.24 6.00
C PRO A 148 2.21 -3.80 7.15
N TYR A 149 2.20 -4.58 8.23
CA TYR A 149 3.02 -4.30 9.42
C TYR A 149 4.54 -4.22 9.13
N THR A 150 5.01 -4.84 8.04
CA THR A 150 6.41 -4.76 7.60
C THR A 150 6.78 -3.35 7.09
N THR A 151 5.85 -2.69 6.41
CA THR A 151 5.99 -1.30 5.98
C THR A 151 5.80 -0.35 7.16
N LEU A 152 4.85 -0.65 8.04
CA LEU A 152 4.69 0.06 9.32
C LEU A 152 6.01 0.09 10.11
N GLU A 153 6.68 -1.05 10.27
CA GLU A 153 8.00 -1.11 10.94
C GLU A 153 9.03 -0.20 10.29
N THR A 154 9.02 -0.14 8.96
CA THR A 154 9.98 0.68 8.21
C THR A 154 9.69 2.16 8.41
N ILE A 155 8.42 2.56 8.42
CA ILE A 155 7.98 3.94 8.71
C ILE A 155 8.42 4.35 10.13
N PHE A 156 7.98 3.60 11.14
CA PHE A 156 8.22 3.95 12.56
C PHE A 156 9.69 3.81 13.00
N SER A 157 10.51 3.09 12.23
CA SER A 157 11.95 3.02 12.46
C SER A 157 12.73 4.19 11.88
N ASN A 158 12.18 4.90 10.88
CA ASN A 158 12.89 5.94 10.13
C ASN A 158 12.25 7.33 10.25
N ILE A 159 11.06 7.42 10.86
CA ILE A 159 10.34 8.67 11.10
C ILE A 159 10.05 8.77 12.59
N GLU A 160 10.42 9.91 13.19
CA GLU A 160 10.11 10.19 14.59
C GLU A 160 8.59 10.25 14.80
N TRP A 161 8.13 9.62 15.88
CA TRP A 161 6.71 9.54 16.24
C TRP A 161 5.97 10.88 16.16
N ARG A 162 6.59 11.97 16.63
CA ARG A 162 5.97 13.32 16.64
C ARG A 162 5.64 13.88 15.25
N ASN A 163 6.24 13.32 14.19
CA ASN A 163 6.00 13.73 12.82
C ASN A 163 4.95 12.86 12.13
N ILE A 164 4.41 11.85 12.82
CA ILE A 164 3.38 10.94 12.30
C ILE A 164 2.04 11.38 12.87
N ARG A 165 1.17 11.89 12.00
CA ARG A 165 -0.15 12.45 12.32
C ARG A 165 -1.31 11.71 11.66
N CYS A 166 -1.05 11.01 10.55
CA CYS A 166 -2.05 10.23 9.83
C CYS A 166 -2.63 9.08 10.66
N ARG A 167 -3.73 8.52 10.16
CA ARG A 167 -4.31 7.27 10.67
C ARG A 167 -3.76 6.08 9.89
N PHE A 168 -3.61 4.93 10.54
CA PHE A 168 -3.20 3.69 9.89
C PHE A 168 -4.32 2.64 9.91
N LYS A 169 -4.60 1.99 8.78
CA LYS A 169 -5.28 0.69 8.76
C LYS A 169 -4.24 -0.37 8.40
N ILE A 170 -3.89 -1.19 9.38
CA ILE A 170 -2.83 -2.18 9.22
C ILE A 170 -3.47 -3.48 8.74
N PHE A 171 -2.92 -4.07 7.69
CA PHE A 171 -3.40 -5.36 7.17
C PHE A 171 -2.31 -6.42 7.22
N GLU A 172 -2.74 -7.68 7.18
CA GLU A 172 -1.84 -8.83 7.07
C GLU A 172 -1.75 -9.25 5.60
N ALA A 173 -0.53 -9.32 5.08
CA ALA A 173 -0.33 -9.68 3.68
C ALA A 173 -0.53 -11.18 3.47
N ILE A 174 -1.19 -11.53 2.38
CA ILE A 174 -1.34 -12.89 1.89
C ILE A 174 -0.32 -13.09 0.77
N SER A 175 0.54 -14.09 0.92
CA SER A 175 1.53 -14.44 -0.10
C SER A 175 1.76 -15.94 -0.16
N GLY A 176 1.61 -16.51 -1.35
CA GLY A 176 1.51 -17.96 -1.54
C GLY A 176 0.32 -18.53 -0.75
N ALA A 177 0.53 -19.68 -0.10
CA ALA A 177 -0.50 -20.35 0.68
C ALA A 177 -0.56 -19.90 2.16
N HIS A 178 -0.09 -18.69 2.49
CA HIS A 178 0.00 -18.25 3.88
C HIS A 178 -0.48 -16.83 4.10
N VAL A 179 -1.08 -16.62 5.28
CA VAL A 179 -1.31 -15.31 5.89
C VAL A 179 -0.19 -15.04 6.88
N TYR A 180 0.53 -13.94 6.70
CA TYR A 180 1.63 -13.59 7.61
C TYR A 180 1.08 -12.74 8.76
N LYS A 181 0.91 -13.34 9.93
CA LYS A 181 0.26 -12.69 11.07
C LYS A 181 1.19 -11.71 11.79
N PHE A 182 0.72 -10.49 12.06
CA PHE A 182 1.48 -9.48 12.80
C PHE A 182 1.72 -9.94 14.24
N LEU A 183 2.99 -10.20 14.59
CA LEU A 183 3.41 -10.76 15.89
C LEU A 183 2.72 -12.10 16.24
N GLY A 184 2.25 -12.84 15.23
CA GLY A 184 1.72 -14.21 15.36
C GLY A 184 2.46 -15.19 14.44
N ALA A 185 2.19 -16.49 14.59
CA ALA A 185 2.65 -17.49 13.63
C ALA A 185 2.03 -17.21 12.26
N LYS A 186 2.76 -17.47 11.17
CA LYS A 186 2.11 -17.51 9.85
C LYS A 186 1.07 -18.64 9.84
N GLU A 187 -0.09 -18.35 9.27
CA GLU A 187 -1.21 -19.29 9.17
C GLU A 187 -1.33 -19.79 7.74
N ASN A 188 -1.82 -21.02 7.58
CA ASN A 188 -2.19 -21.50 6.25
C ASN A 188 -3.42 -20.73 5.78
N LEU A 189 -3.42 -20.32 4.52
CA LEU A 189 -4.55 -19.66 3.91
C LEU A 189 -5.75 -20.61 3.83
N ILE A 190 -6.90 -20.17 4.36
CA ILE A 190 -8.16 -20.89 4.22
C ILE A 190 -8.72 -20.53 2.84
N ILE A 191 -8.61 -21.46 1.89
CA ILE A 191 -8.98 -21.19 0.49
C ILE A 191 -10.49 -20.88 0.35
N ASN A 192 -11.34 -21.53 1.15
CA ASN A 192 -12.80 -21.37 1.10
C ASN A 192 -13.34 -20.34 2.10
N ASP A 193 -12.53 -19.34 2.48
CA ASP A 193 -13.01 -18.19 3.24
C ASP A 193 -13.99 -17.38 2.38
N GLU A 194 -15.12 -16.96 2.94
CA GLU A 194 -16.18 -16.22 2.22
C GLU A 194 -15.71 -14.85 1.73
N HIS A 195 -14.65 -14.30 2.32
CA HIS A 195 -14.04 -13.02 1.94
C HIS A 195 -13.02 -13.14 0.81
N PHE A 196 -12.71 -14.36 0.36
CA PHE A 196 -11.75 -14.60 -0.72
C PHE A 196 -12.45 -15.07 -1.99
N HIS A 197 -12.24 -14.32 -3.07
CA HIS A 197 -12.63 -14.69 -4.42
C HIS A 197 -11.43 -15.25 -5.17
N TRP A 198 -11.62 -16.38 -5.85
CA TRP A 198 -10.55 -17.04 -6.58
C TRP A 198 -10.86 -17.15 -8.07
N LEU A 199 -9.87 -16.84 -8.90
CA LEU A 199 -9.91 -17.14 -10.33
C LEU A 199 -8.56 -17.71 -10.77
N ALA A 200 -8.60 -18.93 -11.31
CA ALA A 200 -7.43 -19.61 -11.87
C ALA A 200 -6.18 -19.54 -10.96
N GLY A 201 -6.35 -19.72 -9.65
CA GLY A 201 -5.26 -19.72 -8.66
C GLY A 201 -4.82 -18.35 -8.15
N ALA A 202 -5.39 -17.25 -8.66
CA ALA A 202 -5.23 -15.92 -8.07
C ALA A 202 -6.40 -15.56 -7.16
N GLY A 203 -6.09 -14.97 -6.01
CA GLY A 203 -7.04 -14.58 -4.98
C GLY A 203 -7.30 -13.07 -4.94
N PHE A 204 -8.50 -12.69 -4.53
CA PHE A 204 -8.91 -11.32 -4.28
C PHE A 204 -9.63 -11.28 -2.93
N SER A 205 -9.22 -10.39 -2.04
CA SER A 205 -9.86 -10.20 -0.75
C SER A 205 -10.81 -9.01 -0.77
N ASP A 206 -12.03 -9.20 -0.30
CA ASP A 206 -13.00 -8.12 -0.09
C ASP A 206 -13.01 -7.56 1.33
N ASN A 207 -12.18 -8.13 2.21
CA ASN A 207 -12.12 -7.80 3.63
C ASN A 207 -10.66 -7.63 4.09
N ILE A 208 -10.32 -6.39 4.44
CA ILE A 208 -8.97 -5.98 4.85
C ILE A 208 -8.51 -6.73 6.11
N ASP A 209 -9.44 -7.08 7.00
CA ASP A 209 -9.14 -7.73 8.28
C ASP A 209 -8.86 -9.23 8.17
N HIS A 210 -9.27 -9.86 7.06
CA HIS A 210 -8.94 -11.26 6.74
C HIS A 210 -7.60 -11.38 6.00
N GLY A 211 -7.08 -10.26 5.50
CA GLY A 211 -5.81 -10.16 4.80
C GLY A 211 -5.97 -9.63 3.39
N VAL A 212 -4.86 -9.17 2.81
CA VAL A 212 -4.83 -8.56 1.48
C VAL A 212 -3.77 -9.24 0.63
N PHE A 213 -4.14 -9.62 -0.59
CA PHE A 213 -3.21 -10.20 -1.54
C PHE A 213 -2.33 -9.12 -2.18
N ASP A 214 -1.01 -9.34 -2.27
CA ASP A 214 -0.10 -8.33 -2.80
C ASP A 214 0.16 -8.45 -4.31
N TYR A 215 0.41 -9.68 -4.80
CA TYR A 215 0.79 -10.02 -6.17
C TYR A 215 1.82 -9.08 -6.80
N GLY A 216 2.80 -8.60 -6.03
CA GLY A 216 3.97 -7.88 -6.58
C GLY A 216 3.72 -6.45 -7.08
N THR A 217 2.50 -5.91 -6.93
CA THR A 217 2.18 -4.51 -7.26
C THR A 217 1.39 -3.84 -6.15
N VAL A 218 1.60 -2.54 -5.93
CA VAL A 218 0.89 -1.78 -4.89
C VAL A 218 -0.56 -1.45 -5.31
N VAL A 219 -0.82 -1.45 -6.62
CA VAL A 219 -2.16 -1.17 -7.18
C VAL A 219 -3.16 -2.27 -6.84
N TYR A 220 -2.71 -3.53 -6.75
CA TYR A 220 -3.61 -4.66 -6.49
C TYR A 220 -4.19 -4.64 -5.05
N PRO A 221 -3.39 -4.39 -3.99
CA PRO A 221 -3.91 -4.04 -2.68
C PRO A 221 -4.82 -2.80 -2.70
N ALA A 222 -4.45 -1.74 -3.42
CA ALA A 222 -5.27 -0.53 -3.47
C ALA A 222 -6.67 -0.80 -4.05
N LEU A 223 -6.76 -1.64 -5.08
CA LEU A 223 -8.04 -2.04 -5.68
C LEU A 223 -8.89 -2.87 -4.70
N GLN A 224 -8.30 -3.87 -4.04
CA GLN A 224 -8.98 -4.65 -2.98
C GLN A 224 -9.53 -3.75 -1.88
N ILE A 225 -8.69 -2.82 -1.39
CA ILE A 225 -9.08 -1.86 -0.35
C ILE A 225 -10.17 -0.90 -0.87
N GLY A 226 -10.08 -0.42 -2.11
CA GLY A 226 -11.12 0.42 -2.72
C GLY A 226 -12.49 -0.28 -2.77
N CYS A 227 -12.51 -1.56 -3.15
CA CYS A 227 -13.72 -2.38 -3.12
C CYS A 227 -14.23 -2.60 -1.68
N ALA A 228 -13.34 -2.91 -0.73
CA ALA A 228 -13.67 -3.09 0.69
C ALA A 228 -14.20 -1.80 1.35
N LEU A 229 -13.74 -0.64 0.88
CA LEU A 229 -14.22 0.69 1.30
C LEU A 229 -15.62 1.03 0.78
N GLY A 230 -16.16 0.23 -0.14
CA GLY A 230 -17.51 0.37 -0.69
C GLY A 230 -17.62 1.21 -1.97
N TYR A 231 -16.52 1.45 -2.69
CA TYR A 231 -16.60 2.12 -4.00
C TYR A 231 -17.17 1.18 -5.07
N ARG A 232 -18.07 1.71 -5.91
CA ARG A 232 -18.71 0.98 -7.02
C ARG A 232 -18.23 1.41 -8.39
N GLU A 233 -17.55 2.54 -8.48
CA GLU A 233 -16.93 3.04 -9.68
C GLU A 233 -15.50 3.45 -9.35
N ILE A 234 -14.54 2.81 -10.02
CA ILE A 234 -13.11 2.93 -9.75
C ILE A 234 -12.39 3.20 -11.06
N TYR A 235 -11.66 4.29 -11.11
CA TYR A 235 -10.72 4.64 -12.16
C TYR A 235 -9.30 4.41 -11.66
N ILE A 236 -8.43 3.88 -12.52
CA ILE A 236 -7.02 3.71 -12.21
C ILE A 236 -6.20 4.53 -13.20
N ALA A 237 -5.46 5.52 -12.72
CA ALA A 237 -4.57 6.33 -13.54
C ALA A 237 -3.12 5.87 -13.34
N GLY A 238 -2.33 5.75 -14.40
CA GLY A 238 -0.91 5.38 -14.31
C GLY A 238 -0.64 3.87 -14.14
N LEU A 239 -1.61 3.01 -14.49
CA LEU A 239 -1.44 1.56 -14.48
C LEU A 239 -0.96 1.10 -15.87
N ASP A 240 0.32 1.29 -16.15
CA ASP A 240 0.86 1.08 -17.50
C ASP A 240 1.33 -0.36 -17.74
N MET A 241 2.28 -0.83 -16.92
CA MET A 241 2.83 -2.20 -16.97
C MET A 241 3.44 -2.62 -18.32
N ASN A 242 3.87 -1.66 -19.14
CA ASN A 242 4.48 -1.90 -20.46
C ASN A 242 5.81 -1.13 -20.65
N ASN A 243 6.27 -0.45 -19.60
CA ASN A 243 7.30 0.59 -19.65
C ASN A 243 8.24 0.52 -18.43
N PHE A 244 8.59 -0.70 -17.98
CA PHE A 244 9.36 -0.94 -16.75
C PHE A 244 10.73 -0.26 -16.70
N GLU A 245 11.32 0.04 -17.86
CA GLU A 245 12.58 0.75 -17.96
C GLU A 245 12.46 2.28 -17.85
N GLN A 246 11.26 2.83 -17.95
CA GLN A 246 11.02 4.26 -17.83
C GLN A 246 10.91 4.68 -16.36
N PRO A 247 11.29 5.92 -16.02
CA PRO A 247 10.99 6.46 -14.71
C PRO A 247 9.48 6.50 -14.48
N ARG A 248 9.07 6.29 -13.22
CA ARG A 248 7.72 6.65 -12.77
C ARG A 248 7.51 8.16 -12.95
N PHE A 249 6.27 8.65 -12.99
CA PHE A 249 6.01 10.07 -13.30
C PHE A 249 6.73 11.07 -12.38
N TYR A 250 7.03 10.67 -11.14
CA TYR A 250 7.71 11.48 -10.13
C TYR A 250 9.24 11.26 -10.07
N GLU A 251 9.78 10.45 -10.98
CA GLU A 251 11.19 10.06 -11.04
C GLU A 251 11.86 10.66 -12.29
N THR A 252 13.19 10.69 -12.28
CA THR A 252 14.03 11.01 -13.43
C THR A 252 14.91 9.81 -13.76
N ALA A 253 15.62 9.84 -14.88
CA ALA A 253 16.57 8.79 -15.24
C ALA A 253 17.65 8.59 -14.16
N GLU A 254 18.06 9.66 -13.49
CA GLU A 254 19.13 9.67 -12.49
C GLU A 254 18.67 9.14 -11.12
N ASN A 255 17.37 9.22 -10.82
CA ASN A 255 16.85 8.85 -9.50
C ASN A 255 15.89 7.65 -9.53
N LYS A 256 15.62 7.05 -10.69
CA LYS A 256 14.72 5.88 -10.85
C LYS A 256 15.08 4.76 -9.87
N LEU A 257 14.07 4.25 -9.14
CA LEU A 257 14.25 3.06 -8.32
C LEU A 257 14.04 1.78 -9.14
N GLY A 258 14.87 0.77 -8.89
CA GLY A 258 14.71 -0.55 -9.47
C GLY A 258 13.33 -1.15 -9.17
N THR A 259 12.89 -2.05 -10.04
CA THR A 259 11.59 -2.70 -9.95
C THR A 259 11.72 -4.20 -10.27
N ARG A 260 10.74 -4.99 -9.82
CA ARG A 260 10.59 -6.41 -10.18
C ARG A 260 9.34 -6.65 -11.03
N LEU A 261 8.64 -5.57 -11.39
CA LEU A 261 7.36 -5.62 -12.11
C LEU A 261 7.49 -6.30 -13.48
N ASP A 262 8.62 -6.12 -14.16
CA ASP A 262 8.95 -6.78 -15.42
C ASP A 262 8.99 -8.31 -15.25
N ARG A 263 9.72 -8.78 -14.23
CA ARG A 263 9.92 -10.19 -13.97
C ARG A 263 8.66 -10.87 -13.45
N ASP A 264 7.86 -10.15 -12.66
CA ASP A 264 6.65 -10.68 -12.04
C ASP A 264 5.38 -10.38 -12.85
N PHE A 265 5.53 -9.81 -14.06
CA PHE A 265 4.43 -9.24 -14.84
C PHE A 265 3.29 -10.24 -15.11
N GLU A 266 3.58 -11.46 -15.55
CA GLU A 266 2.51 -12.42 -15.85
C GLU A 266 1.69 -12.80 -14.60
N GLN A 267 2.33 -12.90 -13.44
CA GLN A 267 1.62 -13.14 -12.19
C GLN A 267 0.75 -11.94 -11.80
N ILE A 268 1.27 -10.72 -11.96
CA ILE A 268 0.54 -9.47 -11.73
C ILE A 268 -0.67 -9.39 -12.67
N ARG A 269 -0.46 -9.61 -13.96
CA ARG A 269 -1.51 -9.55 -14.98
C ARG A 269 -2.61 -10.55 -14.69
N HIS A 270 -2.25 -11.78 -14.33
CA HIS A 270 -3.20 -12.83 -13.98
C HIS A 270 -4.02 -12.50 -12.73
N SER A 271 -3.42 -11.86 -11.72
CA SER A 271 -4.17 -11.48 -10.52
C SER A 271 -5.25 -10.44 -10.83
N PHE A 272 -5.02 -9.54 -11.77
CA PHE A 272 -6.04 -8.58 -12.18
C PHE A 272 -7.29 -9.22 -12.80
N TYR A 273 -7.20 -10.42 -13.39
CA TYR A 273 -8.41 -11.14 -13.81
C TYR A 273 -9.25 -11.64 -12.63
N ALA A 274 -8.64 -12.02 -11.50
CA ALA A 274 -9.38 -12.34 -10.28
C ALA A 274 -10.09 -11.09 -9.75
N ALA A 275 -9.43 -9.93 -9.79
CA ALA A 275 -10.06 -8.66 -9.46
C ALA A 275 -11.22 -8.30 -10.40
N GLN A 276 -11.05 -8.45 -11.72
CA GLN A 276 -12.11 -8.25 -12.71
C GLN A 276 -13.31 -9.12 -12.39
N SER A 277 -13.11 -10.43 -12.25
CA SER A 277 -14.18 -11.38 -11.97
C SER A 277 -14.93 -11.03 -10.67
N TYR A 278 -14.21 -10.69 -9.60
CA TYR A 278 -14.85 -10.22 -8.36
C TYR A 278 -15.67 -8.94 -8.60
N CYS A 279 -15.12 -7.96 -9.31
CA CYS A 279 -15.77 -6.69 -9.57
C CYS A 279 -17.04 -6.85 -10.41
N GLU A 280 -17.01 -7.67 -11.46
CA GLU A 280 -18.17 -7.97 -12.32
C GLU A 280 -19.30 -8.63 -11.52
N LEU A 281 -18.98 -9.66 -10.72
CA LEU A 281 -19.95 -10.33 -9.86
C LEU A 281 -20.60 -9.41 -8.83
N ASN A 282 -19.87 -8.36 -8.42
CA ASN A 282 -20.31 -7.40 -7.41
C ASN A 282 -20.81 -6.07 -8.01
N ASN A 283 -21.00 -5.97 -9.33
CA ASN A 283 -21.42 -4.75 -10.01
C ASN A 283 -20.53 -3.54 -9.66
N ILE A 284 -19.21 -3.74 -9.64
CA ILE A 284 -18.20 -2.71 -9.44
C ILE A 284 -17.56 -2.44 -10.81
N ARG A 285 -17.70 -1.20 -11.29
CA ARG A 285 -17.09 -0.77 -12.54
C ARG A 285 -15.64 -0.34 -12.27
N VAL A 286 -14.70 -0.98 -12.96
CA VAL A 286 -13.27 -0.61 -12.93
C VAL A 286 -12.84 -0.21 -14.33
N VAL A 287 -12.15 0.92 -14.45
CA VAL A 287 -11.61 1.44 -15.72
C VAL A 287 -10.15 1.81 -15.55
N ASN A 288 -9.32 1.42 -16.51
CA ASN A 288 -7.94 1.87 -16.58
C ASN A 288 -7.85 3.10 -17.51
N LEU A 289 -7.31 4.21 -16.99
CA LEU A 289 -7.10 5.46 -17.72
C LEU A 289 -5.78 5.50 -18.51
N SER A 290 -5.10 4.36 -18.61
CA SER A 290 -3.93 4.14 -19.46
C SER A 290 -4.33 3.31 -20.70
N PRO A 291 -4.67 3.93 -21.86
CA PRO A 291 -5.11 3.21 -23.06
C PRO A 291 -4.13 2.13 -23.54
N GLU A 292 -2.84 2.43 -23.44
CA GLU A 292 -1.75 1.54 -23.87
C GLU A 292 -1.34 0.51 -22.81
N SER A 293 -2.04 0.44 -21.67
CA SER A 293 -1.70 -0.48 -20.59
C SER A 293 -1.61 -1.93 -21.08
N ALA A 294 -0.62 -2.66 -20.56
CA ALA A 294 -0.52 -4.10 -20.72
C ALA A 294 -1.44 -4.89 -19.78
N ILE A 295 -2.12 -4.23 -18.82
CA ILE A 295 -3.20 -4.84 -18.05
C ILE A 295 -4.49 -4.79 -18.87
N ASP A 296 -4.96 -5.95 -19.28
CA ASP A 296 -6.10 -6.16 -20.16
C ASP A 296 -7.36 -6.67 -19.44
N ALA A 297 -7.32 -6.76 -18.11
CA ALA A 297 -8.45 -7.20 -17.28
C ALA A 297 -9.58 -6.17 -17.16
N PHE A 298 -9.36 -4.91 -17.56
CA PHE A 298 -10.35 -3.84 -17.43
C PHE A 298 -10.51 -3.06 -18.74
N PRO A 299 -11.69 -2.48 -19.00
CA PRO A 299 -11.84 -1.48 -20.05
C PRO A 299 -10.80 -0.37 -19.92
N LYS A 300 -10.19 -0.01 -21.05
CA LYS A 300 -9.18 1.04 -21.13
C LYS A 300 -9.77 2.25 -21.85
N LEU A 301 -9.73 3.41 -21.22
CA LEU A 301 -10.28 4.66 -21.77
C LEU A 301 -9.25 5.79 -21.64
N SER A 302 -9.33 6.76 -22.54
CA SER A 302 -8.66 8.03 -22.36
C SER A 302 -9.41 8.89 -21.35
N TRP A 303 -8.70 9.71 -20.58
CA TRP A 303 -9.31 10.68 -19.66
C TRP A 303 -10.26 11.66 -20.37
N MET A 304 -10.02 11.93 -21.67
CA MET A 304 -10.89 12.76 -22.49
C MET A 304 -12.26 12.12 -22.77
N GLU A 305 -12.37 10.80 -22.71
CA GLU A 305 -13.61 10.08 -22.94
C GLU A 305 -14.47 10.00 -21.68
N THR A 306 -13.83 10.07 -20.50
CA THR A 306 -14.52 10.06 -19.21
C THR A 306 -15.15 11.40 -18.87
N ASP A 307 -14.52 12.53 -19.21
CA ASP A 307 -15.08 13.87 -18.98
C ASP A 307 -16.39 14.10 -19.75
N LYS A 308 -16.54 13.49 -20.93
CA LYS A 308 -17.75 13.59 -21.75
C LYS A 308 -18.93 12.80 -21.19
N GLN A 309 -18.71 11.88 -20.26
CA GLN A 309 -19.79 11.11 -19.60
C GLN A 309 -20.26 11.76 -18.30
N ALA A 310 -19.46 12.67 -17.73
CA ALA A 310 -19.76 13.41 -16.51
C ALA A 310 -20.35 14.82 -16.77
N SER A 311 -20.43 15.24 -18.04
CA SER A 311 -21.06 16.48 -18.52
C SER A 311 -22.50 16.21 -18.97
#